data_AF-Q5BX03-F1
#
_entry.id   AF-Q5BX03-F1
#
_cell.length_a   1.000
_cell.length_b   1.000
_cell.length_c   1.000
_cell.angle_alpha   90.00
_cell.angle_beta   90.00
_cell.angle_gamma   90.00
#
_symmetry.space_group_name_H-M   'P 1'
#
loop_
_entity.id
_entity.type
_entity.pdbx_description
1 polymer ?
#
loop_
_entity_poly.entity_id
_entity_poly.type
_entity_poly.pdbx_seq_one_letter_code
_entity_poly.pdbx_strand_id
1 'polypeptide(L)'
;IVTNASRPYANISGDHGYVTNFSEMHPFFIASGPSFKTGETVPKVHAVDIYPLMCALLNIQPNPNNGSLERISNILKPDVANRLLNLTYWSYLWKWLTFDLRFILFVSIICVFLMVLLCSIAIIMHRKEVSDTFIRLPIDNNKKISNHNF
;
A
#
# COMPACT_ATOMS: atom_id res chain seq x y z
N ILE A 1 28.21 -24.68 7.50
CA ILE A 1 28.11 -25.73 6.46
C ILE A 1 28.97 -26.89 6.94
N VAL A 2 28.36 -28.04 7.25
CA VAL A 2 29.09 -29.24 7.69
C VAL A 2 29.46 -30.02 6.43
N THR A 3 30.74 -30.09 6.09
CA THR A 3 31.21 -30.96 5.01
C THR A 3 31.70 -32.28 5.60
N ASN A 4 30.96 -33.35 5.35
CA ASN A 4 31.44 -34.72 5.57
C ASN A 4 32.62 -34.98 4.61
N ALA A 5 33.82 -35.09 5.17
CA ALA A 5 35.10 -34.99 4.48
C ALA A 5 35.57 -36.31 3.83
N SER A 6 34.75 -36.93 2.98
CA SER A 6 35.07 -38.23 2.37
C SER A 6 35.00 -38.28 0.84
N ARG A 7 35.01 -37.12 0.16
CA ARG A 7 35.27 -37.07 -1.29
C ARG A 7 36.63 -36.41 -1.53
N PRO A 8 37.61 -37.09 -2.14
CA PRO A 8 38.84 -36.44 -2.55
C PRO A 8 38.42 -35.33 -3.50
N TYR A 9 38.74 -34.09 -3.15
CA TYR A 9 38.47 -32.93 -3.97
C TYR A 9 39.18 -33.21 -5.30
N ALA A 10 38.42 -33.62 -6.32
CA ALA A 10 38.90 -33.58 -7.69
C ALA A 10 39.47 -32.17 -7.86
N ASN A 11 40.57 -32.03 -8.59
CA ASN A 11 41.26 -30.76 -8.73
C ASN A 11 40.37 -29.81 -9.57
N ILE A 12 39.34 -29.23 -8.96
CA ILE A 12 38.33 -28.40 -9.60
C ILE A 12 38.98 -27.03 -9.79
N SER A 13 39.27 -26.69 -11.05
CA SER A 13 40.01 -25.46 -11.40
C SER A 13 39.13 -24.19 -11.44
N GLY A 14 37.85 -24.28 -11.07
CA GLY A 14 36.93 -23.15 -11.03
C GLY A 14 35.87 -23.33 -9.94
N ASP A 15 35.72 -22.32 -9.10
CA ASP A 15 34.76 -22.29 -7.99
C ASP A 15 34.22 -20.86 -7.80
N HIS A 16 33.09 -20.72 -7.14
CA HIS A 16 32.42 -19.44 -6.94
C HIS A 16 31.61 -19.42 -5.63
N GLY A 17 31.04 -18.27 -5.29
CA GLY A 17 30.28 -18.09 -4.04
C GLY A 17 31.09 -17.49 -2.88
N TYR A 18 32.30 -17.02 -3.18
CA TYR A 18 33.08 -16.17 -2.30
C TYR A 18 32.40 -14.80 -2.12
N VAL A 19 32.97 -13.97 -1.25
CA VAL A 19 32.48 -12.59 -1.02
C VAL A 19 32.42 -11.79 -2.33
N THR A 20 31.32 -11.08 -2.52
CA THR A 20 30.97 -10.38 -3.76
C THR A 20 31.87 -9.21 -4.11
N ASN A 21 32.74 -8.76 -3.19
CA ASN A 21 33.67 -7.65 -3.43
C ASN A 21 34.92 -8.08 -4.22
N PHE A 22 35.15 -9.38 -4.36
CA PHE A 22 36.24 -9.92 -5.17
C PHE A 22 35.93 -9.72 -6.65
N SER A 23 36.91 -9.18 -7.39
CA SER A 23 36.75 -8.88 -8.80
C SER A 23 36.46 -10.12 -9.64
N GLU A 24 36.96 -11.28 -9.23
CA GLU A 24 36.72 -12.57 -9.87
C GLU A 24 35.25 -13.01 -9.78
N MET A 25 34.50 -12.47 -8.80
CA MET A 25 33.08 -12.77 -8.59
C MET A 25 32.13 -11.79 -9.29
N HIS A 26 32.65 -10.75 -9.95
CA HIS A 26 31.80 -9.77 -10.65
C HIS A 26 31.37 -10.29 -12.03
N PRO A 27 30.07 -10.41 -12.31
CA PRO A 27 29.60 -10.67 -13.66
C PRO A 27 29.76 -9.44 -14.56
N PHE A 28 29.72 -9.64 -15.88
CA PHE A 28 29.63 -8.54 -16.84
C PHE A 28 28.18 -8.05 -16.98
N PHE A 29 28.02 -6.78 -17.35
CA PHE A 29 26.72 -6.17 -17.67
C PHE A 29 26.82 -5.44 -19.00
N ILE A 30 25.92 -5.75 -19.93
CA ILE A 30 25.82 -5.11 -21.23
C ILE A 30 24.33 -4.80 -21.47
N ALA A 31 24.04 -3.58 -21.87
CA ALA A 31 22.70 -3.15 -22.24
C ALA A 31 22.75 -2.41 -23.57
N SER A 32 21.79 -2.69 -24.44
CA SER A 32 21.63 -2.03 -25.73
C SER A 32 20.16 -1.87 -26.05
N GLY A 33 19.81 -0.72 -26.61
CA GLY A 33 18.43 -0.39 -26.96
C GLY A 33 18.20 1.12 -27.02
N PRO A 34 17.01 1.54 -27.47
CA PRO A 34 16.71 2.96 -27.70
C PRO A 34 16.73 3.80 -26.41
N SER A 35 16.50 3.17 -25.27
CA SER A 35 16.47 3.82 -23.94
C SER A 35 17.86 4.03 -23.33
N PHE A 36 18.85 3.24 -23.74
CA PHE A 36 20.20 3.25 -23.18
C PHE A 36 21.09 4.26 -23.91
N LYS A 37 22.11 4.78 -23.21
CA LYS A 37 23.20 5.51 -23.85
C LYS A 37 23.99 4.55 -24.75
N THR A 38 24.57 5.07 -25.83
CA THR A 38 25.27 4.26 -26.83
C THR A 38 26.77 4.48 -26.72
N GLY A 39 27.55 3.38 -26.75
CA GLY A 39 29.02 3.45 -26.74
C GLY A 39 29.64 3.90 -25.41
N GLU A 40 28.87 3.91 -24.32
CA GLU A 40 29.37 4.29 -23.01
C GLU A 40 29.79 3.07 -22.18
N THR A 41 30.93 3.21 -21.49
CA THR A 41 31.29 2.32 -20.38
C THR A 41 30.80 2.96 -19.10
N VAL A 42 30.00 2.22 -18.33
CA VAL A 42 29.39 2.70 -17.10
C VAL A 42 30.16 2.19 -15.88
N PRO A 43 30.07 2.88 -14.73
CA PRO A 43 30.59 2.36 -13.46
C PRO A 43 29.96 1.01 -13.09
N LYS A 44 30.51 0.36 -12.07
CA LYS A 44 29.94 -0.88 -11.52
C LYS A 44 28.46 -0.69 -11.19
N VAL A 45 27.66 -1.65 -11.61
CA VAL A 45 26.23 -1.74 -11.29
C VAL A 45 25.99 -2.78 -10.22
N HIS A 46 24.97 -2.60 -9.38
CA HIS A 46 24.53 -3.64 -8.47
C HIS A 46 23.50 -4.53 -9.16
N ALA A 47 23.66 -5.85 -9.10
CA ALA A 47 22.73 -6.79 -9.73
C ALA A 47 21.27 -6.62 -9.26
N VAL A 48 21.07 -6.19 -8.01
CA VAL A 48 19.73 -5.92 -7.44
C VAL A 48 19.00 -4.76 -8.15
N ASP A 49 19.70 -3.88 -8.86
CA ASP A 49 19.10 -2.73 -9.56
C ASP A 49 18.54 -3.09 -10.93
N ILE A 50 18.89 -4.26 -11.45
CA ILE A 50 18.45 -4.71 -12.77
C ILE A 50 16.93 -4.95 -12.75
N TYR A 51 16.37 -5.47 -11.67
CA TYR A 51 14.93 -5.70 -11.55
C TYR A 51 14.09 -4.40 -11.65
N PRO A 52 14.30 -3.37 -10.81
CA PRO A 52 13.53 -2.13 -10.94
C PRO A 52 13.79 -1.40 -12.27
N LEU A 53 15.00 -1.51 -12.85
CA LEU A 53 15.29 -1.01 -14.19
C LEU A 53 14.43 -1.68 -15.27
N MET A 54 14.37 -3.02 -15.28
CA MET A 54 13.55 -3.77 -16.24
C MET A 54 12.07 -3.43 -16.09
N CYS A 55 11.57 -3.38 -14.84
CA CYS A 55 10.21 -2.95 -14.55
C CYS A 55 9.91 -1.56 -15.14
N ALA A 56 10.81 -0.59 -14.92
CA ALA A 56 10.63 0.77 -15.44
C ALA A 56 10.62 0.82 -16.98
N LEU A 57 11.53 0.08 -17.64
CA LEU A 57 11.60 0.03 -19.10
C LEU A 57 10.37 -0.65 -19.73
N LEU A 58 9.79 -1.63 -19.05
CA LEU A 58 8.59 -2.36 -19.48
C LEU A 58 7.28 -1.69 -19.03
N ASN A 59 7.35 -0.56 -18.30
CA ASN A 59 6.20 0.09 -17.69
C ASN A 59 5.39 -0.84 -16.77
N ILE A 60 6.10 -1.67 -15.99
CA ILE A 60 5.54 -2.60 -15.01
C ILE A 60 5.84 -2.05 -13.61
N GLN A 61 4.85 -2.08 -12.71
CA GLN A 61 5.09 -1.74 -11.31
C GLN A 61 6.01 -2.78 -10.65
N PRO A 62 7.17 -2.38 -10.11
CA PRO A 62 8.01 -3.31 -9.36
C PRO A 62 7.33 -3.70 -8.03
N ASN A 63 7.46 -4.98 -7.68
CA ASN A 63 7.18 -5.46 -6.33
C ASN A 63 8.26 -4.99 -5.35
N PRO A 64 8.03 -5.06 -4.01
CA PRO A 64 9.04 -4.74 -3.02
C PRO A 64 10.35 -5.49 -3.29
N ASN A 65 11.45 -4.74 -3.40
CA ASN A 65 12.78 -5.26 -3.73
C ASN A 65 13.86 -4.35 -3.13
N ASN A 66 15.10 -4.82 -3.11
CA ASN A 66 16.25 -4.10 -2.54
C ASN A 66 17.04 -3.27 -3.59
N GLY A 67 16.54 -3.17 -4.81
CA GLY A 67 17.14 -2.38 -5.88
C GLY A 67 16.75 -0.90 -5.84
N SER A 68 17.49 -0.07 -6.55
CA SER A 68 17.24 1.35 -6.75
C SER A 68 17.33 1.71 -8.22
N LEU A 69 16.20 2.15 -8.80
CA LEU A 69 16.17 2.69 -10.16
C LEU A 69 17.05 3.93 -10.29
N GLU A 70 17.08 4.77 -9.26
CA GLU A 70 17.88 6.00 -9.22
C GLU A 70 19.36 5.69 -9.39
N ARG A 71 19.88 4.70 -8.64
CA ARG A 71 21.30 4.32 -8.68
C ARG A 71 21.77 3.83 -10.05
N ILE A 72 20.91 3.13 -10.79
CA ILE A 72 21.24 2.59 -12.12
C ILE A 72 20.81 3.51 -13.27
N SER A 73 20.00 4.54 -13.02
CA SER A 73 19.40 5.40 -14.05
C SER A 73 20.40 6.11 -14.97
N ASN A 74 21.64 6.34 -14.54
CA ASN A 74 22.67 7.01 -15.32
C ASN A 74 23.09 6.24 -16.59
N ILE A 75 22.73 4.95 -16.73
CA ILE A 75 22.98 4.18 -17.95
C ILE A 75 21.98 4.51 -19.08
N LEU A 76 20.89 5.20 -18.74
CA LEU A 76 19.82 5.59 -19.66
C LEU A 76 20.09 6.97 -20.26
N LYS A 77 19.48 7.24 -21.42
CA LYS A 77 19.49 8.60 -21.99
C LYS A 77 18.88 9.60 -20.99
N PRO A 78 19.39 10.84 -20.88
CA PRO A 78 18.92 11.78 -19.86
C PRO A 78 17.40 12.02 -19.88
N ASP A 79 16.79 12.13 -21.06
CA ASP A 79 15.35 12.31 -21.20
C ASP A 79 14.55 11.09 -20.73
N VAL A 80 15.07 9.88 -20.98
CA VAL A 80 14.47 8.62 -20.53
C VAL A 80 14.62 8.46 -19.02
N ALA A 81 15.81 8.70 -18.47
CA ALA A 81 16.06 8.64 -17.03
C ALA A 81 15.11 9.58 -16.26
N ASN A 82 15.04 10.85 -16.67
CA ASN A 82 14.16 11.84 -16.07
C ASN A 82 12.69 11.43 -16.13
N ARG A 83 12.26 10.87 -17.27
CA ARG A 83 10.89 10.37 -17.45
C ARG A 83 10.58 9.21 -16.49
N LEU A 84 11.45 8.19 -16.42
CA LEU A 84 11.21 7.00 -15.61
C LEU A 84 11.28 7.28 -14.11
N LEU A 85 12.22 8.13 -13.67
CA LEU A 85 12.30 8.54 -12.27
C LEU A 85 11.05 9.33 -11.87
N ASN A 86 10.63 10.30 -12.68
CA ASN A 86 9.41 11.07 -12.39
C ASN A 86 8.15 10.20 -12.37
N LEU A 87 7.96 9.33 -13.37
CA LEU A 87 6.80 8.42 -13.40
C LEU A 87 6.71 7.55 -12.15
N THR A 88 7.86 7.07 -11.67
CA THR A 88 7.92 6.28 -10.43
C THR A 88 7.44 7.10 -9.24
N TYR A 89 7.93 8.33 -9.03
CA TYR A 89 7.50 9.20 -7.91
C TYR A 89 6.03 9.60 -7.98
N TRP A 90 5.52 10.01 -9.15
CA TRP A 90 4.13 10.42 -9.30
C TRP A 90 3.16 9.28 -9.03
N SER A 91 3.49 8.05 -9.44
CA SER A 91 2.64 6.88 -9.17
C SER A 91 2.43 6.63 -7.67
N TYR A 92 3.44 6.89 -6.84
CA TYR A 92 3.30 6.75 -5.38
C TYR A 92 2.41 7.85 -4.80
N LEU A 93 2.56 9.09 -5.25
CA LEU A 93 1.71 10.20 -4.78
C LEU A 93 0.22 9.94 -5.05
N TRP A 94 -0.12 9.48 -6.27
CA TRP A 94 -1.50 9.14 -6.63
C TRP A 94 -2.02 7.91 -5.87
N LYS A 95 -1.16 6.93 -5.55
CA LYS A 95 -1.55 5.80 -4.68
C LYS A 95 -1.90 6.26 -3.27
N TRP A 96 -1.14 7.18 -2.70
CA TRP A 96 -1.45 7.75 -1.39
C TRP A 96 -2.76 8.54 -1.43
N LEU A 97 -2.92 9.45 -2.39
CA LEU A 97 -4.16 10.22 -2.56
C LEU A 97 -5.40 9.32 -2.71
N THR A 98 -5.33 8.26 -3.52
CA THR A 98 -6.47 7.36 -3.73
C THR A 98 -6.74 6.45 -2.54
N PHE A 99 -5.71 6.03 -1.80
CA PHE A 99 -5.88 5.29 -0.55
C PHE A 99 -6.55 6.15 0.53
N ASP A 100 -6.07 7.37 0.73
CA ASP A 100 -6.62 8.31 1.72
C ASP A 100 -8.08 8.67 1.39
N LEU A 101 -8.39 8.98 0.13
CA LEU A 101 -9.77 9.25 -0.29
C LEU A 101 -10.71 8.06 -0.04
N ARG A 102 -10.25 6.84 -0.33
CA ARG A 102 -11.06 5.64 -0.15
C ARG A 102 -11.25 5.29 1.33
N PHE A 103 -10.26 5.56 2.16
CA PHE A 103 -10.31 5.41 3.61
C PHE A 103 -11.25 6.44 4.26
N ILE A 104 -11.14 7.72 3.88
CA ILE A 104 -12.01 8.80 4.37
C ILE A 104 -13.47 8.51 4.01
N LEU A 105 -13.74 8.08 2.77
CA LEU A 105 -15.08 7.73 2.34
C LEU A 105 -15.65 6.57 3.18
N PHE A 106 -14.85 5.53 3.43
CA PHE A 106 -15.25 4.38 4.26
C PHE A 106 -15.60 4.78 5.70
N VAL A 107 -14.78 5.61 6.34
CA VAL A 107 -15.03 6.11 7.71
C VAL A 107 -16.31 6.96 7.74
N SER A 108 -16.51 7.83 6.74
CA SER A 108 -17.70 8.68 6.68
C SER A 108 -19.01 7.87 6.59
N ILE A 109 -19.02 6.81 5.79
CA ILE A 109 -20.16 5.89 5.65
C ILE A 109 -20.46 5.19 6.98
N ILE A 110 -19.43 4.72 7.70
CA ILE A 110 -19.59 4.09 9.01
C ILE A 110 -20.19 5.08 10.03
N CYS A 111 -19.68 6.32 10.07
CA CYS A 111 -20.19 7.36 10.96
C CYS A 111 -21.67 7.66 10.70
N VAL A 112 -22.07 7.80 9.44
CA VAL A 112 -23.47 8.04 9.06
C VAL A 112 -24.36 6.87 9.49
N PHE A 113 -23.91 5.63 9.26
CA PHE A 113 -24.64 4.43 9.69
C PHE A 113 -24.83 4.39 11.22
N LEU A 114 -23.76 4.68 11.98
CA LEU A 114 -23.82 4.74 13.43
C LEU A 114 -24.74 5.86 13.92
N MET A 115 -24.71 7.03 13.31
CA MET A 115 -25.62 8.13 13.66
C MET A 115 -27.08 7.74 13.44
N VAL A 116 -27.41 7.13 12.30
CA VAL A 116 -28.78 6.68 11.99
C VAL A 116 -29.23 5.60 12.96
N LEU A 117 -28.35 4.64 13.31
CA LEU A 117 -28.64 3.57 14.25
C LEU A 117 -28.91 4.13 15.67
N LEU A 118 -28.04 5.00 16.16
CA LEU A 118 -28.19 5.64 17.48
C LEU A 118 -29.45 6.50 17.54
N CYS A 119 -29.75 7.26 16.47
CA CYS A 119 -30.96 8.05 16.38
C CYS A 119 -32.22 7.16 16.41
N SER A 120 -32.21 6.03 15.69
CA SER A 120 -33.31 5.05 15.70
C SER A 120 -33.53 4.45 17.09
N ILE A 121 -32.45 4.06 17.79
CA ILE A 121 -32.53 3.53 19.16
C ILE A 121 -33.08 4.59 20.13
N ALA A 122 -32.60 5.84 20.05
CA ALA A 122 -33.07 6.94 20.88
C ALA A 122 -34.57 7.21 20.67
N ILE A 123 -35.05 7.20 19.43
CA ILE A 123 -36.47 7.34 19.10
C ILE A 123 -37.30 6.21 19.74
N ILE A 124 -36.83 4.96 19.66
CA ILE A 124 -37.52 3.80 20.26
C ILE A 124 -37.57 3.93 21.78
N MET A 125 -36.46 4.30 22.42
CA MET A 125 -36.39 4.50 23.87
C MET A 125 -37.34 5.60 24.35
N HIS A 126 -37.35 6.75 23.67
CA HIS A 126 -38.24 7.85 24.01
C HIS A 126 -39.72 7.47 23.85
N ARG A 127 -40.07 6.73 22.77
CA ARG A 127 -41.44 6.21 22.59
C ARG A 127 -41.85 5.27 23.72
N LYS A 128 -40.95 4.41 24.19
CA LYS A 128 -41.20 3.52 25.32
C LYS A 128 -41.42 4.30 26.61
N GLU A 129 -40.58 5.28 26.89
CA GLU A 129 -40.71 6.14 28.08
C GLU A 129 -42.02 6.94 28.10
N VAL A 130 -42.41 7.52 26.96
CA VAL A 130 -43.71 8.22 26.82
C VAL A 130 -44.89 7.27 27.01
N SER A 131 -44.83 6.07 26.42
CA SER A 131 -45.86 5.04 26.58
C SER A 131 -45.98 4.57 28.04
N ASP A 132 -44.86 4.32 28.71
CA ASP A 132 -44.82 3.89 30.11
C ASP A 132 -45.34 4.99 31.05
N THR A 133 -45.07 6.27 30.73
CA THR A 133 -45.59 7.43 31.48
C THR A 133 -47.10 7.58 31.29
N PHE A 134 -47.61 7.39 30.06
CA PHE A 134 -49.04 7.44 29.77
C PHE A 134 -49.83 6.35 30.49
N ILE A 135 -49.26 5.14 30.63
CA ILE A 135 -49.86 4.03 31.38
C ILE A 135 -49.89 4.30 32.90
N ARG A 136 -48.96 5.12 33.43
CA ARG A 136 -48.85 5.44 34.86
C ARG A 136 -49.67 6.65 35.31
N LEU A 137 -50.23 7.45 34.39
CA LEU A 137 -51.09 8.57 34.77
C LEU A 137 -52.43 8.01 35.29
N PRO A 138 -52.87 8.40 36.51
CA PRO A 138 -54.18 8.01 37.00
C PRO A 138 -55.24 8.61 36.07
N ILE A 139 -56.12 7.76 35.52
CA ILE A 139 -57.26 8.21 34.72
C ILE A 139 -58.14 9.08 35.62
N ASP A 140 -58.08 10.40 35.46
CA ASP A 140 -58.93 11.34 36.17
C ASP A 140 -60.39 11.18 35.70
N ASN A 141 -61.10 10.28 36.35
CA ASN A 141 -62.53 10.03 36.15
C ASN A 141 -63.43 11.11 36.77
N ASN A 142 -62.89 12.17 37.39
CA ASN A 142 -63.69 13.15 38.14
C ASN A 142 -64.17 14.38 37.36
N LYS A 143 -63.80 14.55 36.08
CA LYS A 143 -64.26 15.72 35.30
C LYS A 143 -65.67 15.60 34.71
N LYS A 144 -66.37 14.45 34.87
CA LYS A 144 -67.71 14.24 34.28
C LYS A 144 -68.89 14.46 35.23
N ILE A 145 -68.67 14.82 36.50
CA ILE A 145 -69.75 14.86 37.51
C ILE A 145 -70.17 16.30 37.92
N SER A 146 -69.40 17.35 37.59
CA SER A 146 -69.67 18.71 38.14
C SER A 146 -70.50 19.66 37.26
N ASN A 147 -70.99 19.27 36.08
CA ASN A 147 -71.63 20.21 35.13
C ASN A 147 -73.16 20.04 34.97
N HIS A 148 -73.84 19.34 35.87
CA HIS A 148 -75.31 19.35 35.94
C HIS A 148 -75.75 19.36 37.39
N ASN A 149 -75.80 20.56 38.00
CA ASN A 149 -76.58 20.88 39.19
C ASN A 149 -76.63 22.41 39.38
N PHE A 150 -77.41 23.10 38.54
CA PHE A 150 -78.38 24.15 38.91
C PHE A 150 -79.15 24.59 37.66
#